data_AF-A0A969PJ60-F1
#
_entry.id   AF-A0A969PJ60-F1
#
_cell.length_a   1.000
_cell.length_b   1.000
_cell.length_c   1.000
_cell.angle_alpha   90.00
_cell.angle_beta   90.00
_cell.angle_gamma   90.00
#
_symmetry.space_group_name_H-M   'P 1'
#
loop_
_entity.id
_entity.type
_entity.pdbx_description
1 polymer ?
#
loop_
_entity_poly.entity_id
_entity_poly.type
_entity_poly.pdbx_seq_one_letter_code
_entity_poly.pdbx_strand_id
1 'polypeptide(L)'
;MLAADGRCKTFDEAADGFARGEGCGVVVLKRLRDAISDKDKILAVIRGSAVNQDGRSGGLTVPNGPSQQVVIKAALANAGVNPQDISYVEAHGTGTSLGDPIELRALGAVLGKGRAEDRPLLVGSVKTNLGHLESAAGIAGLIKLVLSLQHQTIPPHLHFKNPNPLIPWAELPIKVPTEVTPWDAIDGKRLAGLSSFGFSGTNAHIIVEEAPAPKPPEFGGQTPERPLQVLSLSAKSEKALQALAHRYLTYLQTHPQISLGDIGLSANTGRNHFSHRLALVADSTQQATQQLQDYLDGHLATGVTTGNSTDTQRPKILFLFSGQGSQYLGMGRELYLTQPTFRAAFDKCAAIVAPYLDKPLVEILYRDTSPSEIDQTLYTQPAIFAVEYALFQLWLSWGITPDGVMGHSIGEYVAATVAGVWSLEEGLKLIATRARLMQGLPSRGAMVAVLASLTEVEKAIAPYAPEIAIAAVNTPQNVVISGDETGVEKVIQQLTLQGIETRRLKVSHAFHSPLMEPILEEWEALVRTFGLKAPQIDLISSVSGELVISEVTQASYWRKQVREPVRFDRGMKTCFEQGYQGFVEVGAHPVLSSMAREVSWALTATARLASCLSGCLL
;
A
#
# COMPACT_ATOMS: atom_id res chain seq x y z
N MET A 1 34.06 45.07 -5.60
CA MET A 1 33.32 43.93 -5.01
C MET A 1 33.07 42.85 -6.04
N LEU A 2 32.65 43.19 -7.27
CA LEU A 2 32.47 42.21 -8.34
C LEU A 2 33.78 41.89 -9.06
N ALA A 3 33.99 40.63 -9.40
CA ALA A 3 35.09 40.18 -10.25
C ALA A 3 34.83 40.58 -11.71
N ALA A 4 35.87 41.03 -12.43
CA ALA A 4 35.71 41.51 -13.80
C ALA A 4 35.33 40.39 -14.79
N ASP A 5 35.77 39.15 -14.51
CA ASP A 5 35.49 37.97 -15.32
C ASP A 5 34.26 37.17 -14.84
N GLY A 6 33.55 37.68 -13.83
CA GLY A 6 32.37 37.02 -13.27
C GLY A 6 32.68 35.68 -12.60
N ARG A 7 33.88 35.49 -12.02
CA ARG A 7 34.25 34.26 -11.30
C ARG A 7 34.74 34.54 -9.88
N CYS A 8 34.30 33.73 -8.91
CA CYS A 8 34.91 33.74 -7.58
C CYS A 8 36.22 32.94 -7.63
N LYS A 9 37.36 33.63 -7.68
CA LYS A 9 38.71 33.04 -7.68
C LYS A 9 39.22 32.89 -6.23
N THR A 10 38.42 32.20 -5.42
CA THR A 10 38.61 32.15 -3.96
C THR A 10 39.98 31.61 -3.58
N PHE A 11 40.69 32.33 -2.70
CA PHE A 11 42.04 32.07 -2.19
C PHE A 11 43.18 32.16 -3.22
N ASP A 12 42.87 32.45 -4.48
CA ASP A 12 43.86 32.62 -5.54
C ASP A 12 44.47 34.03 -5.51
N GLU A 13 45.68 34.17 -6.05
CA GLU A 13 46.33 35.47 -6.29
C GLU A 13 45.47 36.40 -7.15
N ALA A 14 44.73 35.86 -8.12
CA ALA A 14 43.87 36.62 -9.03
C ALA A 14 42.49 37.00 -8.44
N ALA A 15 42.26 36.81 -7.14
CA ALA A 15 41.03 37.17 -6.44
C ALA A 15 40.76 38.69 -6.49
N ASP A 16 39.79 39.11 -7.32
CA ASP A 16 39.43 40.52 -7.57
C ASP A 16 37.99 40.88 -7.18
N GLY A 17 37.22 39.92 -6.68
CA GLY A 17 35.82 40.09 -6.31
C GLY A 17 35.00 38.80 -6.41
N PHE A 18 33.70 38.91 -6.14
CA PHE A 18 32.75 37.81 -6.29
C PHE A 18 31.95 37.92 -7.58
N ALA A 19 31.41 36.79 -8.03
CA ALA A 19 30.41 36.70 -9.08
C ALA A 19 29.02 36.62 -8.46
N ARG A 20 28.03 37.40 -8.92
CA ARG A 20 26.65 37.23 -8.44
C ARG A 20 26.04 35.96 -9.05
N GLY A 21 25.34 35.18 -8.22
CA GLY A 21 24.52 34.08 -8.67
C GLY A 21 23.14 34.12 -8.01
N GLU A 22 22.22 33.30 -8.50
CA GLU A 22 20.88 33.13 -7.95
C GLU A 22 20.61 31.66 -7.63
N GLY A 23 19.79 31.40 -6.62
CA GLY A 23 19.42 30.04 -6.26
C GLY A 23 18.45 29.96 -5.09
N CYS A 24 17.87 28.78 -4.93
CA CYS A 24 16.97 28.46 -3.82
C CYS A 24 17.33 27.06 -3.30
N GLY A 25 17.44 26.93 -1.99
CA GLY A 25 17.74 25.68 -1.32
C GLY A 25 16.91 25.55 -0.05
N VAL A 26 16.42 24.34 0.23
CA VAL A 26 15.64 24.03 1.42
C VAL A 26 16.19 22.75 2.02
N VAL A 27 16.33 22.72 3.34
CA VAL A 27 16.54 21.51 4.12
C VAL A 27 15.39 21.31 5.10
N VAL A 28 15.06 20.06 5.37
CA VAL A 28 14.08 19.69 6.40
C VAL A 28 14.86 19.28 7.64
N LEU A 29 14.62 19.97 8.76
CA LEU A 29 15.30 19.71 10.02
C LEU A 29 14.36 19.05 11.01
N LYS A 30 14.90 18.08 11.74
CA LYS A 30 14.25 17.41 12.86
C LYS A 30 15.28 17.15 13.95
N ARG A 31 14.86 17.10 15.21
CA ARG A 31 15.76 16.67 16.29
C ARG A 31 16.20 15.23 15.99
N LEU A 32 17.49 14.94 16.16
CA LEU A 32 18.06 13.62 15.84
C LEU A 32 17.30 12.47 16.51
N ARG A 33 16.93 12.63 17.79
CA ARG A 33 16.16 11.62 18.54
C ARG A 33 14.80 11.31 17.89
N ASP A 34 14.12 12.33 17.38
CA ASP A 34 12.80 12.18 16.76
C ASP A 34 12.93 11.60 15.34
N ALA A 35 14.02 11.91 14.63
CA ALA A 35 14.34 11.30 13.34
C ALA A 35 14.65 9.80 13.48
N ILE A 36 15.39 9.41 14.52
CA ILE A 36 15.67 8.00 14.83
C ILE A 36 14.37 7.27 15.24
N SER A 37 13.56 7.88 16.12
CA SER A 37 12.27 7.33 16.56
C SER A 37 11.35 7.04 15.38
N ASP A 38 11.23 7.99 14.45
CA ASP A 38 10.32 7.88 13.31
C ASP A 38 10.97 7.16 12.11
N LYS A 39 12.22 6.69 12.26
CA LYS A 39 13.00 5.97 11.25
C LYS A 39 13.21 6.77 9.96
N ASP A 40 13.39 8.08 10.09
CA ASP A 40 13.70 8.97 8.98
C ASP A 40 15.10 8.70 8.42
N LYS A 41 15.29 8.94 7.11
CA LYS A 41 16.62 8.95 6.50
C LYS A 41 17.39 10.21 6.95
N ILE A 42 18.35 10.02 7.85
CA ILE A 42 19.24 11.10 8.32
C ILE A 42 20.34 11.30 7.27
N LEU A 43 20.44 12.51 6.72
CA LEU A 43 21.46 12.84 5.71
C LEU A 43 22.77 13.36 6.32
N ALA A 44 22.65 14.12 7.41
CA ALA A 44 23.74 14.67 8.23
C ALA A 44 23.16 15.21 9.55
N VAL A 45 24.01 15.64 10.49
CA VAL A 45 23.60 16.21 11.77
C VAL A 45 24.23 17.59 11.96
N ILE A 46 23.41 18.62 12.19
CA ILE A 46 23.91 19.94 12.63
C ILE A 46 24.16 19.84 14.14
N ARG A 47 25.42 19.86 14.55
CA ARG A 47 25.84 19.67 15.95
C ARG A 47 25.76 20.95 16.76
N GLY A 48 26.04 22.08 16.16
CA GLY A 48 25.97 23.39 16.79
C GLY A 48 26.12 24.51 15.79
N SER A 49 25.69 25.70 16.18
CA SER A 49 25.81 26.92 15.39
C SER A 49 26.05 28.12 16.29
N ALA A 50 26.61 29.18 15.72
CA ALA A 50 26.71 30.48 16.36
C ALA A 50 26.54 31.60 15.33
N VAL A 51 26.04 32.74 15.81
CA VAL A 51 25.93 33.99 15.06
C VAL A 51 26.51 35.11 15.89
N ASN A 52 27.28 36.01 15.28
CA ASN A 52 27.75 37.24 15.93
C ASN A 52 27.80 38.42 14.95
N GLN A 53 28.43 39.53 15.37
CA GLN A 53 28.57 40.74 14.58
C GLN A 53 30.02 41.23 14.59
N ASP A 54 30.46 41.81 13.48
CA ASP A 54 31.78 42.43 13.32
C ASP A 54 31.95 43.68 14.18
N GLY A 55 30.83 44.32 14.56
CA GLY A 55 30.82 45.48 15.44
C GLY A 55 31.58 46.66 14.82
N ARG A 56 32.48 47.28 15.58
CA ARG A 56 33.27 48.42 15.10
C ARG A 56 34.52 47.93 14.33
N SER A 57 34.31 47.54 13.08
CA SER A 57 35.37 47.12 12.15
C SER A 57 35.98 48.31 11.38
N GLY A 58 36.89 48.04 10.42
CA GLY A 58 37.55 49.06 9.58
C GLY A 58 36.62 49.80 8.61
N GLY A 59 35.34 49.42 8.55
CA GLY A 59 34.28 50.00 7.74
C GLY A 59 33.07 49.07 7.75
N LEU A 60 31.85 49.59 7.50
CA LEU A 60 30.60 48.80 7.59
C LEU A 60 30.66 47.46 6.84
N THR A 61 31.39 47.44 5.73
CA THR A 61 31.45 46.35 4.77
C THR A 61 32.77 45.58 4.82
N VAL A 62 33.64 45.93 5.77
CA VAL A 62 34.99 45.37 5.90
C VAL A 62 34.93 44.24 6.94
N PRO A 63 35.28 43.00 6.57
CA PRO A 63 35.18 41.86 7.47
C PRO A 63 36.15 41.98 8.66
N ASN A 64 35.79 41.37 9.80
CA ASN A 64 36.62 41.38 11.01
C ASN A 64 37.13 39.98 11.41
N GLY A 65 38.43 39.75 11.25
CA GLY A 65 39.07 38.46 11.59
C GLY A 65 38.85 38.00 13.04
N PRO A 66 39.06 38.85 14.07
CA PRO A 66 38.73 38.50 15.45
C PRO A 66 37.26 38.07 15.65
N SER A 67 36.31 38.76 15.05
CA SER A 67 34.89 38.39 15.12
C SER A 67 34.61 37.04 14.45
N GLN A 68 35.26 36.75 13.32
CA GLN A 68 35.19 35.42 12.70
C GLN A 68 35.77 34.32 13.62
N GLN A 69 36.90 34.58 14.28
CA GLN A 69 37.44 33.62 15.26
C GLN A 69 36.47 33.36 16.42
N VAL A 70 35.80 34.40 16.92
CA VAL A 70 34.83 34.31 18.01
C VAL A 70 33.63 33.46 17.60
N VAL A 71 33.05 33.68 16.41
CA VAL A 71 31.88 32.90 15.97
C VAL A 71 32.22 31.42 15.75
N ILE A 72 33.41 31.12 15.21
CA ILE A 72 33.88 29.73 15.03
C ILE A 72 34.05 29.05 16.40
N LYS A 73 34.71 29.70 17.35
CA LYS A 73 34.88 29.18 18.73
C LYS A 73 33.53 28.94 19.42
N ALA A 74 32.59 29.86 19.26
CA ALA A 74 31.25 29.72 19.84
C ALA A 74 30.47 28.54 19.22
N ALA A 75 30.54 28.35 17.90
CA ALA A 75 29.90 27.23 17.22
C ALA A 75 30.49 25.87 17.66
N LEU A 76 31.82 25.79 17.80
CA LEU A 76 32.50 24.60 18.35
C LEU A 76 32.08 24.30 19.78
N ALA A 77 32.01 25.32 20.64
CA ALA A 77 31.55 25.19 22.02
C ALA A 77 30.09 24.70 22.09
N ASN A 78 29.20 25.28 21.29
CA ASN A 78 27.81 24.86 21.19
C ASN A 78 27.65 23.43 20.66
N ALA A 79 28.56 22.99 19.79
CA ALA A 79 28.59 21.63 19.25
C ALA A 79 29.22 20.59 20.20
N GLY A 80 29.99 21.04 21.20
CA GLY A 80 30.84 20.18 22.03
C GLY A 80 31.89 19.44 21.21
N VAL A 81 32.52 20.11 20.24
CA VAL A 81 33.47 19.54 19.28
C VAL A 81 34.83 20.21 19.43
N ASN A 82 35.92 19.45 19.38
CA ASN A 82 37.26 20.03 19.44
C ASN A 82 37.65 20.60 18.07
N PRO A 83 38.44 21.69 18.02
CA PRO A 83 38.91 22.26 16.76
C PRO A 83 39.63 21.28 15.82
N GLN A 84 40.33 20.29 16.39
CA GLN A 84 41.11 19.30 15.64
C GLN A 84 40.25 18.21 14.98
N ASP A 85 39.01 18.03 15.44
CA ASP A 85 38.08 17.03 14.90
C ASP A 85 37.45 17.53 13.58
N ILE A 86 37.47 18.85 13.34
CA ILE A 86 37.03 19.45 12.08
C ILE A 86 38.06 19.14 10.99
N SER A 87 37.67 18.40 9.96
CA SER A 87 38.56 18.02 8.85
C SER A 87 38.38 18.89 7.61
N TYR A 88 37.19 19.49 7.46
CA TYR A 88 36.86 20.34 6.32
C TYR A 88 36.12 21.61 6.75
N VAL A 89 36.35 22.72 6.06
CA VAL A 89 35.51 23.92 6.14
C VAL A 89 35.04 24.34 4.76
N GLU A 90 33.71 24.43 4.62
CA GLU A 90 33.07 25.18 3.56
C GLU A 90 33.09 26.67 3.96
N ALA A 91 34.01 27.42 3.38
CA ALA A 91 34.27 28.81 3.69
C ALA A 91 33.20 29.75 3.11
N HIS A 92 33.14 30.97 3.63
CA HIS A 92 32.41 32.05 2.98
C HIS A 92 33.07 32.36 1.63
N GLY A 93 34.39 32.52 1.59
CA GLY A 93 35.22 32.35 0.41
C GLY A 93 34.69 33.03 -0.85
N THR A 94 34.61 34.36 -0.84
CA THR A 94 34.01 35.16 -1.93
C THR A 94 34.96 35.49 -3.07
N GLY A 95 36.26 35.22 -2.97
CA GLY A 95 37.21 35.60 -4.01
C GLY A 95 37.59 37.07 -3.94
N THR A 96 37.51 37.67 -2.75
CA THR A 96 37.83 39.09 -2.56
C THR A 96 39.23 39.24 -2.02
N SER A 97 40.01 40.17 -2.60
CA SER A 97 41.41 40.42 -2.23
C SER A 97 41.64 40.66 -0.73
N LEU A 98 40.69 41.29 -0.04
CA LEU A 98 40.75 41.55 1.41
C LEU A 98 40.13 40.44 2.26
N GLY A 99 38.98 39.89 1.85
CA GLY A 99 38.22 38.93 2.65
C GLY A 99 38.89 37.57 2.77
N ASP A 100 39.46 37.07 1.67
CA ASP A 100 40.05 35.73 1.62
C ASP A 100 41.24 35.56 2.60
N PRO A 101 42.20 36.52 2.70
CA PRO A 101 43.24 36.44 3.72
C PRO A 101 42.75 36.61 5.15
N ILE A 102 41.66 37.37 5.38
CA ILE A 102 41.09 37.53 6.72
C ILE A 102 40.47 36.21 7.18
N GLU A 103 39.72 35.55 6.30
CA GLU A 103 39.06 34.28 6.58
C GLU A 103 40.05 33.14 6.84
N LEU A 104 41.06 32.94 5.98
CA LEU A 104 42.01 31.84 6.21
C LEU A 104 42.86 32.05 7.47
N ARG A 105 43.21 33.29 7.82
CA ARG A 105 43.89 33.56 9.11
C ARG A 105 42.98 33.27 10.29
N ALA A 106 41.68 33.61 10.21
CA ALA A 106 40.73 33.30 11.28
C ALA A 106 40.54 31.78 11.44
N LEU A 107 40.40 31.04 10.34
CA LEU A 107 40.34 29.57 10.36
C LEU A 107 41.61 28.96 10.92
N GLY A 108 42.78 29.41 10.46
CA GLY A 108 44.08 28.95 10.94
C GLY A 108 44.29 29.17 12.44
N ALA A 109 43.89 30.34 12.95
CA ALA A 109 44.00 30.69 14.36
C ALA A 109 43.12 29.82 15.27
N VAL A 110 41.94 29.40 14.81
CA VAL A 110 41.01 28.59 15.62
C VAL A 110 41.22 27.10 15.42
N LEU A 111 41.29 26.66 14.16
CA LEU A 111 41.26 25.26 13.78
C LEU A 111 42.65 24.70 13.49
N GLY A 112 43.67 25.53 13.23
CA GLY A 112 44.99 25.06 12.83
C GLY A 112 45.90 24.59 13.97
N LYS A 113 45.69 25.06 15.20
CA LYS A 113 46.59 24.76 16.33
C LYS A 113 46.57 23.26 16.69
N GLY A 114 47.75 22.65 16.70
CA GLY A 114 47.94 21.25 17.11
C GLY A 114 47.54 20.21 16.06
N ARG A 115 47.41 20.62 14.78
CA ARG A 115 47.27 19.67 13.67
C ARG A 115 48.61 19.03 13.32
N ALA A 116 48.57 17.75 12.98
CA ALA A 116 49.69 17.07 12.36
C ALA A 116 49.86 17.55 10.90
N GLU A 117 51.11 17.56 10.40
CA GLU A 117 51.42 18.05 9.06
C GLU A 117 50.74 17.24 7.94
N ASP A 118 50.52 15.95 8.17
CA ASP A 118 49.84 15.03 7.26
C ASP A 118 48.31 15.15 7.32
N ARG A 119 47.77 15.94 8.27
CA ARG A 119 46.33 16.16 8.46
C ARG A 119 45.96 17.64 8.52
N PRO A 120 46.22 18.41 7.45
CA PRO A 120 45.84 19.81 7.38
C PRO A 120 44.31 19.98 7.39
N LEU A 121 43.84 21.18 7.76
CA LEU A 121 42.45 21.55 7.55
C LEU A 121 42.20 21.72 6.05
N LEU A 122 41.25 20.98 5.49
CA LEU A 122 40.82 21.19 4.12
C LEU A 122 39.82 22.34 4.05
N VAL A 123 40.00 23.27 3.11
CA VAL A 123 39.12 24.44 2.96
C VAL A 123 38.71 24.63 1.51
N GLY A 124 37.43 24.88 1.28
CA GLY A 124 36.93 25.26 -0.05
C GLY A 124 35.66 26.11 -0.02
N SER A 125 35.15 26.49 -1.19
CA SER A 125 33.93 27.29 -1.33
C SER A 125 33.13 26.85 -2.57
N VAL A 126 31.83 26.66 -2.43
CA VAL A 126 30.87 26.37 -3.52
C VAL A 126 30.76 27.55 -4.49
N LYS A 127 31.17 28.75 -4.06
CA LYS A 127 31.09 29.96 -4.88
C LYS A 127 32.01 29.90 -6.10
N THR A 128 33.03 29.05 -6.08
CA THR A 128 33.86 28.80 -7.27
C THR A 128 33.11 28.09 -8.39
N ASN A 129 31.97 27.44 -8.08
CA ASN A 129 31.15 26.69 -9.04
C ASN A 129 29.89 27.46 -9.42
N LEU A 130 29.21 28.08 -8.44
CA LEU A 130 27.88 28.66 -8.61
C LEU A 130 27.86 30.20 -8.50
N GLY A 131 29.00 30.83 -8.21
CA GLY A 131 29.03 32.22 -7.78
C GLY A 131 28.47 32.41 -6.37
N HIS A 132 28.36 33.67 -5.94
CA HIS A 132 27.76 34.05 -4.67
C HIS A 132 26.24 34.16 -4.81
N LEU A 133 25.53 33.17 -4.29
CA LEU A 133 24.04 33.12 -4.30
C LEU A 133 23.37 34.03 -3.26
N GLU A 134 24.07 35.06 -2.79
CA GLU A 134 23.61 36.03 -1.79
C GLU A 134 22.91 35.38 -0.57
N SER A 135 21.60 35.56 -0.43
CA SER A 135 20.80 34.99 0.66
C SER A 135 20.79 33.46 0.67
N ALA A 136 20.97 32.81 -0.48
CA ALA A 136 21.05 31.36 -0.62
C ALA A 136 22.49 30.81 -0.52
N ALA A 137 23.51 31.65 -0.28
CA ALA A 137 24.91 31.19 -0.27
C ALA A 137 25.21 30.19 0.85
N GLY A 138 24.68 30.42 2.06
CA GLY A 138 24.87 29.51 3.19
C GLY A 138 24.20 28.15 2.95
N ILE A 139 22.96 28.14 2.45
CA ILE A 139 22.23 26.88 2.22
C ILE A 139 22.85 26.07 1.07
N ALA A 140 23.40 26.72 0.04
CA ALA A 140 24.14 26.03 -1.01
C ALA A 140 25.42 25.38 -0.48
N GLY A 141 26.16 26.07 0.40
CA GLY A 141 27.31 25.51 1.11
C GLY A 141 26.93 24.31 1.97
N LEU A 142 25.80 24.38 2.70
CA LEU A 142 25.29 23.25 3.48
C LEU A 142 24.91 22.05 2.60
N ILE A 143 24.25 22.27 1.46
CA ILE A 143 23.88 21.20 0.53
C ILE A 143 25.14 20.51 -0.03
N LYS A 144 26.12 21.29 -0.49
CA LYS A 144 27.43 20.75 -0.91
C LYS A 144 28.05 19.92 0.21
N LEU A 145 28.06 20.43 1.43
CA LEU A 145 28.67 19.77 2.57
C LEU A 145 27.98 18.44 2.89
N VAL A 146 26.66 18.41 2.92
CA VAL A 146 25.88 17.17 3.15
C VAL A 146 26.14 16.16 2.03
N LEU A 147 26.17 16.58 0.76
CA LEU A 147 26.52 15.70 -0.36
C LEU A 147 27.95 15.15 -0.20
N SER A 148 28.91 15.98 0.17
CA SER A 148 30.29 15.55 0.43
C SER A 148 30.39 14.53 1.57
N LEU A 149 29.59 14.67 2.63
CA LEU A 149 29.50 13.68 3.71
C LEU A 149 28.91 12.36 3.20
N GLN A 150 27.80 12.41 2.45
CA GLN A 150 27.14 11.21 1.92
C GLN A 150 27.99 10.44 0.91
N HIS A 151 28.73 11.16 0.08
CA HIS A 151 29.65 10.58 -0.90
C HIS A 151 31.06 10.35 -0.33
N GLN A 152 31.29 10.69 0.95
CA GLN A 152 32.58 10.59 1.63
C GLN A 152 33.74 11.18 0.80
N THR A 153 33.48 12.30 0.14
CA THR A 153 34.36 12.89 -0.87
C THR A 153 34.25 14.41 -0.87
N ILE A 154 35.38 15.11 -0.95
CA ILE A 154 35.46 16.56 -1.09
C ILE A 154 35.69 16.90 -2.58
N PRO A 155 34.80 17.69 -3.20
CA PRO A 155 34.92 18.05 -4.62
C PRO A 155 36.04 19.09 -4.83
N PRO A 156 36.58 19.18 -6.06
CA PRO A 156 37.65 20.11 -6.40
C PRO A 156 37.19 21.57 -6.28
N HIS A 157 38.08 22.39 -5.72
CA HIS A 157 37.99 23.84 -5.63
C HIS A 157 38.45 24.47 -6.94
N LEU A 158 37.54 25.19 -7.62
CA LEU A 158 37.87 25.74 -8.93
C LEU A 158 38.67 27.03 -8.81
N HIS A 159 39.36 27.37 -9.91
CA HIS A 159 40.07 28.64 -10.10
C HIS A 159 41.25 28.91 -9.16
N PHE A 160 41.66 27.95 -8.33
CA PHE A 160 42.86 28.02 -7.51
C PHE A 160 44.08 27.50 -8.30
N LYS A 161 44.87 28.42 -8.85
CA LYS A 161 46.09 28.18 -9.64
C LYS A 161 47.34 28.64 -8.90
N ASN A 162 47.34 29.88 -8.42
CA ASN A 162 48.43 30.50 -7.69
C ASN A 162 47.94 30.87 -6.29
N PRO A 163 48.51 30.33 -5.20
CA PRO A 163 48.10 30.68 -3.85
C PRO A 163 48.27 32.18 -3.57
N ASN A 164 47.25 32.83 -3.00
CA ASN A 164 47.29 34.26 -2.72
C ASN A 164 48.46 34.62 -1.77
N PRO A 165 49.39 35.51 -2.16
CA PRO A 165 50.60 35.81 -1.37
C PRO A 165 50.31 36.57 -0.08
N LEU A 166 49.11 37.15 0.07
CA LEU A 166 48.69 37.80 1.32
C LEU A 166 48.34 36.77 2.41
N ILE A 167 48.23 35.49 2.07
CA ILE A 167 47.92 34.41 3.00
C ILE A 167 49.23 33.74 3.42
N PRO A 168 49.54 33.60 4.73
CA PRO A 168 50.78 32.99 5.19
C PRO A 168 50.70 31.45 5.12
N TRP A 169 50.64 30.88 3.91
CA TRP A 169 50.42 29.44 3.68
C TRP A 169 51.41 28.52 4.40
N ALA A 170 52.67 28.94 4.57
CA ALA A 170 53.68 28.17 5.29
C ALA A 170 53.42 28.08 6.80
N GLU A 171 52.63 28.99 7.37
CA GLU A 171 52.31 29.05 8.80
C GLU A 171 50.93 28.45 9.11
N LEU A 172 50.08 28.28 8.09
CA LEU A 172 48.72 27.79 8.24
C LEU A 172 48.66 26.32 7.81
N PRO A 173 48.29 25.37 8.69
CA PRO A 173 48.08 23.97 8.31
C PRO A 173 46.73 23.81 7.58
N ILE A 174 46.61 24.50 6.44
CA ILE A 174 45.41 24.57 5.59
C ILE A 174 45.80 24.15 4.18
N LYS A 175 44.95 23.33 3.55
CA LYS A 175 45.10 22.93 2.16
C LYS A 175 43.79 23.13 1.39
N VAL A 176 43.90 23.67 0.17
CA VAL A 176 42.77 23.84 -0.75
C VAL A 176 42.75 22.63 -1.70
N PRO A 177 41.70 21.79 -1.68
CA PRO A 177 41.63 20.60 -2.53
C PRO A 177 41.29 20.98 -3.97
N THR A 178 42.23 20.82 -4.91
CA THR A 178 42.02 21.10 -6.35
C THR A 178 41.60 19.88 -7.16
N GLU A 179 41.57 18.71 -6.52
CA GLU A 179 41.18 17.42 -7.09
C GLU A 179 40.12 16.76 -6.22
N VAL A 180 39.40 15.79 -6.77
CA VAL A 180 38.45 14.97 -6.01
C VAL A 180 39.21 14.23 -4.91
N THR A 181 38.92 14.58 -3.66
CA THR A 181 39.69 14.09 -2.50
C THR A 181 38.80 13.18 -1.64
N PRO A 182 39.19 11.91 -1.42
CA PRO A 182 38.52 11.05 -0.45
C PRO A 182 38.48 11.73 0.92
N TRP A 183 37.32 11.67 1.58
CA TRP A 183 37.16 12.27 2.89
C TRP A 183 37.27 11.17 3.94
N ASP A 184 38.42 11.07 4.60
CA ASP A 184 38.61 10.09 5.67
C ASP A 184 38.01 10.57 6.99
N ALA A 185 37.50 9.63 7.78
CA ALA A 185 36.93 9.90 9.08
C ALA A 185 38.04 10.06 10.14
N ILE A 186 37.85 10.99 11.08
CA ILE A 186 38.69 11.15 12.28
C ILE A 186 37.94 10.53 13.44
N ASP A 187 38.54 9.55 14.12
CA ASP A 187 37.92 8.79 15.22
C ASP A 187 36.52 8.25 14.86
N GLY A 188 36.38 7.79 13.62
CA GLY A 188 35.14 7.21 13.08
C GLY A 188 34.07 8.22 12.68
N LYS A 189 34.37 9.52 12.63
CA LYS A 189 33.42 10.57 12.24
C LYS A 189 34.01 11.60 11.28
N ARG A 190 33.17 12.13 10.39
CA ARG A 190 33.49 13.30 9.57
C ARG A 190 32.77 14.52 10.11
N LEU A 191 33.54 15.52 10.52
CA LEU A 191 33.05 16.80 11.02
C LEU A 191 33.57 17.95 10.16
N ALA A 192 32.69 18.90 9.89
CA ALA A 192 33.01 20.07 9.11
C ALA A 192 32.38 21.35 9.64
N GLY A 193 33.05 22.47 9.35
CA GLY A 193 32.50 23.81 9.54
C GLY A 193 31.90 24.36 8.25
N LEU A 194 30.90 25.21 8.38
CA LEU A 194 30.39 26.05 7.29
C LEU A 194 30.31 27.50 7.76
N SER A 195 30.95 28.41 7.03
CA SER A 195 30.99 29.84 7.32
C SER A 195 30.14 30.64 6.33
N SER A 196 29.44 31.66 6.82
CA SER A 196 28.83 32.68 5.99
C SER A 196 28.91 34.04 6.67
N PHE A 197 29.56 35.01 6.03
CA PHE A 197 29.83 36.33 6.60
C PHE A 197 29.06 37.38 5.81
N GLY A 198 28.06 37.96 6.46
CA GLY A 198 27.18 38.94 5.85
C GLY A 198 27.91 40.27 5.63
N PHE A 199 27.64 40.89 4.48
CA PHE A 199 28.16 42.21 4.14
C PHE A 199 27.84 43.30 5.17
N SER A 200 26.79 43.12 5.97
CA SER A 200 26.40 43.99 7.10
C SER A 200 27.16 43.71 8.41
N GLY A 201 28.17 42.83 8.37
CA GLY A 201 28.98 42.40 9.51
C GLY A 201 28.42 41.22 10.30
N THR A 202 27.22 40.72 10.00
CA THR A 202 26.65 39.56 10.72
C THR A 202 27.30 38.26 10.24
N ASN A 203 27.97 37.55 11.15
CA ASN A 203 28.64 36.30 10.83
C ASN A 203 27.85 35.11 11.34
N ALA A 204 27.84 34.01 10.59
CA ALA A 204 27.32 32.72 11.02
C ALA A 204 28.36 31.62 10.77
N HIS A 205 28.46 30.69 11.72
CA HIS A 205 29.22 29.45 11.55
C HIS A 205 28.43 28.27 12.10
N ILE A 206 28.41 27.16 11.38
CA ILE A 206 27.74 25.92 11.82
C ILE A 206 28.71 24.74 11.76
N ILE A 207 28.52 23.78 12.66
CA ILE A 207 29.25 22.51 12.71
C ILE A 207 28.31 21.39 12.26
N VAL A 208 28.74 20.63 11.24
CA VAL A 208 27.98 19.54 10.64
C VAL A 208 28.77 18.23 10.77
N GLU A 209 28.08 17.18 11.18
CA GLU A 209 28.60 15.82 11.31
C GLU A 209 27.93 14.89 10.29
N GLU A 210 28.66 13.87 9.86
CA GLU A 210 28.11 12.73 9.14
C GLU A 210 26.90 12.11 9.88
N ALA A 211 25.95 11.57 9.11
CA ALA A 211 24.84 10.81 9.68
C ALA A 211 25.36 9.58 10.46
N PRO A 212 24.67 9.14 11.53
CA PRO A 212 24.97 7.86 12.16
C PRO A 212 24.95 6.73 11.13
N ALA A 213 25.89 5.78 11.24
CA ALA A 213 25.97 4.66 10.31
C ALA A 213 24.60 3.96 10.22
N PRO A 214 24.03 3.80 9.01
CA PRO A 214 22.80 3.05 8.87
C PRO A 214 23.04 1.63 9.36
N LYS A 215 22.11 1.09 10.16
CA LYS A 215 22.13 -0.34 10.42
C LYS A 215 22.00 -1.04 9.06
N PRO A 216 22.91 -1.97 8.71
CA PRO A 216 22.75 -2.73 7.48
C PRO A 216 21.36 -3.37 7.52
N PRO A 217 20.58 -3.30 6.43
CA PRO A 217 19.31 -4.01 6.38
C PRO A 217 19.61 -5.48 6.66
N GLU A 218 18.87 -6.08 7.58
CA GLU A 218 18.89 -7.53 7.76
C GLU A 218 18.23 -8.14 6.51
N PHE A 219 18.99 -8.26 5.43
CA PHE A 219 18.60 -9.03 4.26
C PHE A 219 18.71 -10.51 4.62
N GLY A 220 17.79 -11.00 5.47
CA GLY A 220 17.53 -12.42 5.55
C GLY A 220 16.96 -12.83 4.21
N GLY A 221 17.60 -13.78 3.52
CA GLY A 221 17.16 -14.35 2.24
C GLY A 221 15.86 -15.17 2.34
N GLN A 222 14.86 -14.62 3.01
CA GLN A 222 13.52 -15.16 3.06
C GLN A 222 12.84 -14.84 1.73
N THR A 223 12.25 -15.85 1.12
CA THR A 223 11.33 -15.69 0.00
C THR A 223 10.30 -14.62 0.38
N PRO A 224 9.99 -13.63 -0.49
CA PRO A 224 8.99 -12.63 -0.19
C PRO A 224 7.71 -13.33 0.23
N GLU A 225 7.22 -13.01 1.43
CA GLU A 225 5.95 -13.56 1.92
C GLU A 225 4.82 -13.23 0.93
N ARG A 226 4.92 -12.10 0.23
CA ARG A 226 4.00 -11.67 -0.83
C ARG A 226 4.72 -11.67 -2.18
N PRO A 227 4.41 -12.59 -3.10
CA PRO A 227 5.06 -12.67 -4.41
C PRO A 227 4.65 -11.51 -5.34
N LEU A 228 3.43 -10.97 -5.17
CA LEU A 228 2.92 -9.83 -5.92
C LEU A 228 3.01 -8.54 -5.11
N GLN A 229 3.49 -7.47 -5.74
CA GLN A 229 3.61 -6.13 -5.19
C GLN A 229 2.61 -5.19 -5.86
N VAL A 230 2.06 -4.26 -5.07
CA VAL A 230 1.17 -3.20 -5.58
C VAL A 230 1.93 -1.87 -5.57
N LEU A 231 2.11 -1.28 -6.75
CA LEU A 231 2.64 0.08 -6.89
C LEU A 231 1.50 1.04 -7.23
N SER A 232 1.23 2.00 -6.33
CA SER A 232 0.22 3.05 -6.56
C SER A 232 0.88 4.40 -6.83
N LEU A 233 0.45 5.04 -7.91
CA LEU A 233 0.86 6.37 -8.32
C LEU A 233 -0.38 7.27 -8.37
N SER A 234 -0.22 8.54 -7.99
CA SER A 234 -1.31 9.50 -8.11
C SER A 234 -0.83 10.92 -8.38
N ALA A 235 -1.66 11.71 -9.04
CA ALA A 235 -1.39 13.11 -9.34
C ALA A 235 -2.68 13.95 -9.40
N LYS A 236 -2.52 15.28 -9.39
CA LYS A 236 -3.64 16.25 -9.45
C LYS A 236 -4.20 16.44 -10.86
N SER A 237 -3.56 15.89 -11.88
CA SER A 237 -4.02 15.92 -13.27
C SER A 237 -3.48 14.71 -14.02
N GLU A 238 -4.15 14.35 -15.12
CA GLU A 238 -3.72 13.26 -16.00
C GLU A 238 -2.30 13.47 -16.56
N LYS A 239 -1.98 14.69 -17.05
CA LYS A 239 -0.63 15.03 -17.53
C LYS A 239 0.43 14.85 -16.44
N ALA A 240 0.11 15.21 -15.20
CA ALA A 240 1.04 15.04 -14.07
C ALA A 240 1.21 13.56 -13.69
N LEU A 241 0.16 12.74 -13.86
CA LEU A 241 0.22 11.29 -13.65
C LEU A 241 1.10 10.62 -14.72
N GLN A 242 0.94 10.99 -16.00
CA GLN A 242 1.81 10.53 -17.08
C GLN A 242 3.28 10.91 -16.85
N ALA A 243 3.55 12.16 -16.46
CA ALA A 243 4.90 12.59 -16.13
C ALA A 243 5.47 11.83 -14.91
N LEU A 244 4.64 11.49 -13.92
CA LEU A 244 5.03 10.68 -12.77
C LEU A 244 5.33 9.24 -13.19
N ALA A 245 4.49 8.62 -14.02
CA ALA A 245 4.70 7.28 -14.56
C ALA A 245 6.01 7.19 -15.33
N HIS A 246 6.32 8.18 -16.18
CA HIS A 246 7.59 8.23 -16.91
C HIS A 246 8.80 8.33 -15.97
N ARG A 247 8.72 9.11 -14.88
CA ARG A 247 9.79 9.17 -13.86
C ARG A 247 9.99 7.83 -13.16
N TYR A 248 8.91 7.13 -12.82
CA TYR A 248 9.00 5.79 -12.21
C TYR A 248 9.56 4.76 -13.19
N LEU A 249 9.19 4.84 -14.47
CA LEU A 249 9.77 4.00 -15.52
C LEU A 249 11.29 4.18 -15.58
N THR A 250 11.78 5.43 -15.69
CA THR A 250 13.22 5.73 -15.68
C THR A 250 13.88 5.25 -14.38
N TYR A 251 13.23 5.45 -13.23
CA TYR A 251 13.77 5.04 -11.94
C TYR A 251 13.96 3.52 -11.85
N LEU A 252 12.95 2.74 -12.24
CA LEU A 252 13.00 1.27 -12.24
C LEU A 252 14.08 0.74 -13.19
N GLN A 253 14.24 1.36 -14.36
CA GLN A 253 15.27 1.00 -15.34
C GLN A 253 16.70 1.31 -14.86
N THR A 254 16.88 2.41 -14.13
CA THR A 254 18.20 2.87 -13.67
C THR A 254 18.59 2.31 -12.31
N HIS A 255 17.67 1.70 -11.57
CA HIS A 255 17.90 1.14 -10.23
C HIS A 255 17.34 -0.30 -10.08
N PRO A 256 17.71 -1.24 -10.97
CA PRO A 256 17.16 -2.61 -10.96
C PRO A 256 17.46 -3.41 -9.68
N GLN A 257 18.47 -2.98 -8.91
CA GLN A 257 18.87 -3.60 -7.64
C GLN A 257 17.91 -3.31 -6.47
N ILE A 258 17.01 -2.33 -6.60
CA ILE A 258 16.06 -1.97 -5.54
C ILE A 258 14.81 -2.84 -5.67
N SER A 259 14.38 -3.44 -4.55
CA SER A 259 13.19 -4.28 -4.51
C SER A 259 11.93 -3.49 -4.90
N LEU A 260 11.10 -4.07 -5.76
CA LEU A 260 9.79 -3.51 -6.09
C LEU A 260 8.92 -3.33 -4.84
N GLY A 261 9.07 -4.19 -3.83
CA GLY A 261 8.37 -4.07 -2.55
C GLY A 261 8.74 -2.79 -1.78
N ASP A 262 10.03 -2.42 -1.76
CA ASP A 262 10.49 -1.19 -1.10
C ASP A 262 10.01 0.07 -1.84
N ILE A 263 9.98 0.00 -3.17
CA ILE A 263 9.45 1.06 -4.02
C ILE A 263 7.95 1.22 -3.79
N GLY A 264 7.20 0.11 -3.81
CA GLY A 264 5.77 0.07 -3.50
C GLY A 264 5.46 0.60 -2.11
N LEU A 265 6.19 0.15 -1.09
CA LEU A 265 6.05 0.65 0.29
C LEU A 265 6.25 2.17 0.35
N SER A 266 7.35 2.67 -0.23
CA SER A 266 7.70 4.09 -0.23
C SER A 266 6.67 4.95 -0.98
N ALA A 267 6.14 4.45 -2.10
CA ALA A 267 5.11 5.14 -2.86
C ALA A 267 3.76 5.13 -2.13
N ASN A 268 3.33 3.97 -1.64
CA ASN A 268 2.00 3.78 -1.07
C ASN A 268 1.82 4.47 0.30
N THR A 269 2.90 4.55 1.10
CA THR A 269 2.87 5.12 2.46
C THR A 269 3.53 6.49 2.58
N GLY A 270 4.50 6.80 1.70
CA GLY A 270 5.30 8.03 1.75
C GLY A 270 4.88 9.09 0.74
N ARG A 271 3.76 8.93 0.04
CA ARG A 271 3.23 9.92 -0.92
C ARG A 271 1.75 10.18 -0.69
N ASN A 272 1.31 11.36 -1.12
CA ASN A 272 -0.11 11.74 -1.11
C ASN A 272 -0.89 10.94 -2.16
N HIS A 273 -2.16 10.67 -1.86
CA HIS A 273 -3.11 9.98 -2.75
C HIS A 273 -4.10 10.98 -3.37
N PHE A 274 -3.80 11.44 -4.60
CA PHE A 274 -4.61 12.41 -5.35
C PHE A 274 -5.73 11.73 -6.18
N SER A 275 -6.47 12.52 -6.96
CA SER A 275 -7.66 12.10 -7.70
C SER A 275 -7.35 11.21 -8.91
N HIS A 276 -6.35 11.55 -9.72
CA HIS A 276 -5.90 10.71 -10.83
C HIS A 276 -4.96 9.65 -10.31
N ARG A 277 -5.31 8.37 -10.49
CA ARG A 277 -4.61 7.24 -9.89
C ARG A 277 -4.27 6.19 -10.93
N LEU A 278 -3.12 5.56 -10.75
CA LEU A 278 -2.64 4.39 -11.47
C LEU A 278 -2.19 3.37 -10.42
N ALA A 279 -2.67 2.13 -10.52
CA ALA A 279 -2.23 1.01 -9.70
C ALA A 279 -1.73 -0.11 -10.61
N LEU A 280 -0.60 -0.71 -10.21
CA LEU A 280 0.06 -1.80 -10.91
C LEU A 280 0.23 -2.96 -9.93
N VAL A 281 -0.14 -4.17 -10.35
CA VAL A 281 0.15 -5.41 -9.65
C VAL A 281 1.21 -6.15 -10.45
N ALA A 282 2.38 -6.37 -9.84
CA ALA A 282 3.51 -7.01 -10.49
C ALA A 282 4.32 -7.90 -9.55
N ASP A 283 4.86 -9.00 -10.06
CA ASP A 283 5.78 -9.90 -9.36
C ASP A 283 7.25 -9.45 -9.41
N SER A 284 7.56 -8.49 -10.29
CA SER A 284 8.93 -8.13 -10.62
C SER A 284 9.04 -6.71 -11.14
N THR A 285 10.24 -6.11 -10.97
CA THR A 285 10.57 -4.79 -11.51
C THR A 285 10.44 -4.75 -13.03
N GLN A 286 10.71 -5.87 -13.71
CA GLN A 286 10.59 -6.05 -15.15
C GLN A 286 9.13 -5.97 -15.61
N GLN A 287 8.23 -6.70 -14.94
CA GLN A 287 6.81 -6.65 -15.23
C GLN A 287 6.24 -5.24 -14.98
N ALA A 288 6.61 -4.61 -13.85
CA ALA A 288 6.16 -3.24 -13.54
C ALA A 288 6.66 -2.21 -14.58
N THR A 289 7.89 -2.38 -15.08
CA THR A 289 8.47 -1.55 -16.15
C THR A 289 7.66 -1.69 -17.44
N GLN A 290 7.33 -2.93 -17.84
CA GLN A 290 6.51 -3.17 -19.04
C GLN A 290 5.10 -2.58 -18.88
N GLN A 291 4.45 -2.79 -17.74
CA GLN A 291 3.12 -2.25 -17.48
C GLN A 291 3.08 -0.71 -17.48
N LEU A 292 4.14 -0.05 -16.98
CA LEU A 292 4.28 1.41 -17.06
C LEU A 292 4.45 1.89 -18.51
N GLN A 293 5.24 1.15 -19.30
CA GLN A 293 5.43 1.45 -20.72
C GLN A 293 4.10 1.30 -21.48
N ASP A 294 3.40 0.18 -21.30
CA ASP A 294 2.09 -0.06 -21.91
C ASP A 294 1.10 1.05 -21.58
N TYR A 295 1.03 1.46 -20.30
CA TYR A 295 0.19 2.58 -19.85
C TYR A 295 0.54 3.89 -20.56
N LEU A 296 1.83 4.22 -20.69
CA LEU A 296 2.31 5.43 -21.38
C LEU A 296 1.99 5.39 -22.88
N ASP A 297 1.95 4.19 -23.47
CA ASP A 297 1.58 3.97 -24.87
C ASP A 297 0.05 3.92 -25.08
N GLY A 298 -0.75 4.08 -24.02
CA GLY A 298 -2.21 4.11 -24.07
C GLY A 298 -2.88 2.73 -23.99
N HIS A 299 -2.14 1.69 -23.63
CA HIS A 299 -2.64 0.33 -23.44
C HIS A 299 -2.78 -0.02 -21.95
N LEU A 300 -3.90 -0.62 -21.57
CA LEU A 300 -4.10 -1.13 -20.20
C LEU A 300 -3.85 -2.63 -20.17
N ALA A 301 -2.68 -3.01 -19.68
CA ALA A 301 -2.31 -4.42 -19.48
C ALA A 301 -3.03 -5.04 -18.26
N THR A 302 -3.06 -6.37 -18.20
CA THR A 302 -3.53 -7.10 -17.02
C THR A 302 -2.75 -6.67 -15.77
N GLY A 303 -3.46 -6.47 -14.66
CA GLY A 303 -2.86 -5.98 -13.41
C GLY A 303 -2.66 -4.46 -13.36
N VAL A 304 -3.03 -3.73 -14.42
CA VAL A 304 -3.01 -2.26 -14.47
C VAL A 304 -4.42 -1.72 -14.32
N THR A 305 -4.61 -0.79 -13.38
CA THR A 305 -5.89 -0.08 -13.20
C THR A 305 -5.63 1.41 -13.11
N THR A 306 -6.42 2.18 -13.85
CA THR A 306 -6.42 3.65 -13.80
C THR A 306 -7.79 4.15 -13.38
N GLY A 307 -7.85 5.30 -12.72
CA GLY A 307 -9.10 5.91 -12.31
C GLY A 307 -8.95 7.38 -11.96
N ASN A 308 -10.08 8.09 -12.01
CA ASN A 308 -10.20 9.44 -11.50
C ASN A 308 -11.25 9.46 -10.39
N SER A 309 -10.81 9.72 -9.17
CA SER A 309 -11.69 9.86 -8.01
C SER A 309 -11.95 11.35 -7.78
N THR A 310 -13.13 11.81 -8.17
CA THR A 310 -13.64 13.15 -7.87
C THR A 310 -14.42 13.22 -6.56
N ASP A 311 -14.76 12.06 -6.01
CA ASP A 311 -15.56 11.95 -4.80
C ASP A 311 -14.72 12.25 -3.56
N THR A 312 -15.22 13.15 -2.71
CA THR A 312 -14.61 13.49 -1.42
C THR A 312 -15.02 12.51 -0.32
N GLN A 313 -16.04 11.69 -0.55
CA GLN A 313 -16.53 10.68 0.40
C GLN A 313 -16.17 9.27 -0.07
N ARG A 314 -15.90 8.37 0.88
CA ARG A 314 -15.72 6.95 0.56
C ARG A 314 -17.05 6.39 0.01
N PRO A 315 -17.03 5.58 -1.06
CA PRO A 315 -18.25 4.89 -1.50
C PRO A 315 -18.70 3.90 -0.42
N LYS A 316 -20.02 3.68 -0.28
CA LYS A 316 -20.54 2.56 0.52
C LYS A 316 -20.16 1.24 -0.15
N ILE A 317 -19.56 0.34 0.63
CA ILE A 317 -19.06 -0.96 0.16
C ILE A 317 -19.92 -2.08 0.73
N LEU A 318 -20.46 -2.93 -0.15
CA LEU A 318 -21.16 -4.16 0.21
C LEU A 318 -20.27 -5.37 -0.05
N PHE A 319 -20.18 -6.30 0.90
CA PHE A 319 -19.54 -7.60 0.67
C PHE A 319 -20.59 -8.65 0.29
N LEU A 320 -20.35 -9.36 -0.81
CA LEU A 320 -21.18 -10.42 -1.35
C LEU A 320 -20.53 -11.78 -1.04
N PHE A 321 -21.19 -12.62 -0.26
CA PHE A 321 -20.70 -13.96 0.11
C PHE A 321 -21.32 -15.04 -0.79
N SER A 322 -20.47 -15.84 -1.42
CA SER A 322 -20.87 -16.76 -2.49
C SER A 322 -21.64 -17.99 -2.00
N GLY A 323 -22.41 -18.58 -2.92
CA GLY A 323 -23.20 -19.77 -2.65
C GLY A 323 -22.44 -21.07 -2.92
N GLN A 324 -23.12 -22.21 -2.73
CA GLN A 324 -22.61 -23.50 -3.19
C GLN A 324 -22.53 -23.52 -4.72
N GLY A 325 -21.44 -24.05 -5.27
CA GLY A 325 -21.10 -24.01 -6.69
C GLY A 325 -19.90 -23.11 -7.02
N SER A 326 -19.40 -22.33 -6.05
CA SER A 326 -18.16 -21.56 -6.20
C SER A 326 -16.89 -22.35 -5.88
N GLN A 327 -17.03 -23.53 -5.24
CA GLN A 327 -15.89 -24.35 -4.83
C GLN A 327 -15.15 -24.96 -6.02
N TYR A 328 -13.84 -25.12 -5.84
CA TYR A 328 -12.98 -25.94 -6.70
C TYR A 328 -11.82 -26.49 -5.85
N LEU A 329 -11.24 -27.60 -6.29
CA LEU A 329 -10.06 -28.17 -5.64
C LEU A 329 -8.91 -27.15 -5.66
N GLY A 330 -8.29 -26.89 -4.52
CA GLY A 330 -7.21 -25.91 -4.41
C GLY A 330 -7.64 -24.46 -4.15
N MET A 331 -8.93 -24.17 -3.93
CA MET A 331 -9.39 -22.81 -3.66
C MET A 331 -8.64 -22.18 -2.47
N GLY A 332 -8.11 -20.97 -2.68
CA GLY A 332 -7.34 -20.24 -1.66
C GLY A 332 -5.95 -20.80 -1.32
N ARG A 333 -5.45 -21.82 -2.02
CA ARG A 333 -4.16 -22.48 -1.69
C ARG A 333 -2.97 -21.51 -1.71
N GLU A 334 -2.88 -20.65 -2.72
CA GLU A 334 -1.80 -19.67 -2.81
C GLU A 334 -1.84 -18.66 -1.66
N LEU A 335 -3.04 -18.20 -1.28
CA LEU A 335 -3.23 -17.31 -0.14
C LEU A 335 -2.90 -18.01 1.18
N TYR A 336 -3.23 -19.29 1.33
CA TYR A 336 -2.84 -20.07 2.50
C TYR A 336 -1.31 -20.15 2.66
N LEU A 337 -0.58 -20.27 1.56
CA LEU A 337 0.88 -20.34 1.58
C LEU A 337 1.53 -18.95 1.80
N THR A 338 0.99 -17.90 1.19
CA THR A 338 1.63 -16.58 1.09
C THR A 338 1.06 -15.51 2.02
N GLN A 339 -0.14 -15.68 2.56
CA GLN A 339 -0.80 -14.65 3.38
C GLN A 339 -1.05 -15.14 4.81
N PRO A 340 -0.25 -14.72 5.81
CA PRO A 340 -0.43 -15.12 7.21
C PRO A 340 -1.81 -14.82 7.77
N THR A 341 -2.40 -13.66 7.43
CA THR A 341 -3.74 -13.28 7.87
C THR A 341 -4.79 -14.29 7.39
N PHE A 342 -4.73 -14.65 6.10
CA PHE A 342 -5.63 -15.64 5.53
C PHE A 342 -5.43 -17.00 6.19
N ARG A 343 -4.17 -17.47 6.28
CA ARG A 343 -3.83 -18.76 6.89
C ARG A 343 -4.30 -18.85 8.33
N ALA A 344 -4.03 -17.85 9.16
CA ALA A 344 -4.44 -17.85 10.57
C ALA A 344 -5.97 -17.88 10.73
N ALA A 345 -6.71 -17.13 9.90
CA ALA A 345 -8.17 -17.16 9.91
C ALA A 345 -8.71 -18.52 9.43
N PHE A 346 -8.14 -19.08 8.36
CA PHE A 346 -8.51 -20.38 7.83
C PHE A 346 -8.23 -21.51 8.83
N ASP A 347 -7.04 -21.54 9.45
CA ASP A 347 -6.66 -22.54 10.45
C ASP A 347 -7.57 -22.49 11.67
N LYS A 348 -7.97 -21.29 12.10
CA LYS A 348 -8.97 -21.12 13.17
C LYS A 348 -10.30 -21.76 12.76
N CYS A 349 -10.78 -21.51 11.54
CA CYS A 349 -12.01 -22.12 11.04
C CYS A 349 -11.89 -23.65 10.97
N ALA A 350 -10.79 -24.16 10.40
CA ALA A 350 -10.52 -25.59 10.26
C ALA A 350 -10.50 -26.31 11.62
N ALA A 351 -9.88 -25.71 12.64
CA ALA A 351 -9.87 -26.25 14.00
C ALA A 351 -11.27 -26.34 14.63
N ILE A 352 -12.13 -25.36 14.38
CA ILE A 352 -13.51 -25.33 14.89
C ILE A 352 -14.37 -26.41 14.23
N VAL A 353 -14.22 -26.64 12.92
CA VAL A 353 -15.03 -27.64 12.20
C VAL A 353 -14.50 -29.06 12.31
N ALA A 354 -13.24 -29.25 12.71
CA ALA A 354 -12.60 -30.56 12.81
C ALA A 354 -13.43 -31.62 13.59
N PRO A 355 -14.12 -31.31 14.70
CA PRO A 355 -14.94 -32.29 15.41
C PRO A 355 -16.19 -32.76 14.64
N TYR A 356 -16.57 -32.07 13.57
CA TYR A 356 -17.78 -32.35 12.77
C TYR A 356 -17.47 -33.02 11.42
N LEU A 357 -16.18 -33.18 11.09
CA LEU A 357 -15.71 -33.79 9.86
C LEU A 357 -14.88 -35.04 10.20
N ASP A 358 -14.93 -36.05 9.35
CA ASP A 358 -14.11 -37.25 9.43
C ASP A 358 -12.67 -37.04 8.90
N LYS A 359 -12.42 -35.92 8.21
CA LYS A 359 -11.12 -35.54 7.66
C LYS A 359 -10.79 -34.07 7.91
N PRO A 360 -9.50 -33.70 8.03
CA PRO A 360 -9.10 -32.31 8.13
C PRO A 360 -9.48 -31.50 6.87
N LEU A 361 -10.00 -30.29 7.06
CA LEU A 361 -10.44 -29.41 5.97
C LEU A 361 -9.32 -29.08 4.97
N VAL A 362 -8.08 -28.95 5.46
CA VAL A 362 -6.88 -28.71 4.65
C VAL A 362 -6.63 -29.87 3.68
N GLU A 363 -6.81 -31.12 4.13
CA GLU A 363 -6.62 -32.30 3.28
C GLU A 363 -7.67 -32.35 2.18
N ILE A 364 -8.94 -32.09 2.52
CA ILE A 364 -10.06 -32.06 1.58
C ILE A 364 -9.81 -31.03 0.46
N LEU A 365 -9.26 -29.86 0.79
CA LEU A 365 -9.08 -28.77 -0.16
C LEU A 365 -7.83 -28.88 -1.02
N TYR A 366 -6.73 -29.43 -0.48
CA TYR A 366 -5.42 -29.34 -1.11
C TYR A 366 -4.82 -30.69 -1.52
N ARG A 367 -5.42 -31.81 -1.11
CA ARG A 367 -5.01 -33.13 -1.58
C ARG A 367 -5.76 -33.47 -2.86
N ASP A 368 -5.02 -33.87 -3.88
CA ASP A 368 -5.62 -34.33 -5.13
C ASP A 368 -6.22 -35.74 -4.94
N THR A 369 -7.54 -35.83 -5.09
CA THR A 369 -8.31 -37.09 -5.05
C THR A 369 -9.24 -37.13 -6.26
N SER A 370 -9.45 -38.32 -6.83
CA SER A 370 -10.39 -38.51 -7.95
C SER A 370 -11.45 -39.55 -7.60
N PRO A 371 -12.75 -39.19 -7.50
CA PRO A 371 -13.30 -37.83 -7.63
C PRO A 371 -12.90 -36.93 -6.46
N SER A 372 -12.98 -35.62 -6.66
CA SER A 372 -12.68 -34.64 -5.61
C SER A 372 -13.71 -34.74 -4.48
N GLU A 373 -13.24 -34.83 -3.24
CA GLU A 373 -14.14 -34.91 -2.09
C GLU A 373 -14.88 -33.58 -1.84
N ILE A 374 -14.32 -32.45 -2.29
CA ILE A 374 -14.90 -31.12 -2.07
C ILE A 374 -16.31 -30.93 -2.66
N ASP A 375 -16.73 -31.79 -3.59
CA ASP A 375 -18.07 -31.76 -4.19
C ASP A 375 -19.15 -32.44 -3.33
N GLN A 376 -18.75 -33.16 -2.28
CA GLN A 376 -19.70 -33.69 -1.29
C GLN A 376 -20.15 -32.56 -0.37
N THR A 377 -21.47 -32.40 -0.24
CA THR A 377 -22.10 -31.32 0.55
C THR A 377 -21.56 -31.25 1.97
N LEU A 378 -21.26 -32.39 2.59
CA LEU A 378 -20.63 -32.50 3.91
C LEU A 378 -19.37 -31.63 4.05
N TYR A 379 -18.54 -31.58 3.00
CA TYR A 379 -17.29 -30.86 2.99
C TYR A 379 -17.40 -29.49 2.30
N THR A 380 -18.23 -29.36 1.26
CA THR A 380 -18.37 -28.14 0.47
C THR A 380 -18.75 -26.94 1.34
N GLN A 381 -19.78 -27.06 2.18
CA GLN A 381 -20.33 -25.90 2.88
C GLN A 381 -19.38 -25.36 3.97
N PRO A 382 -18.77 -26.21 4.83
CA PRO A 382 -17.76 -25.75 5.78
C PRO A 382 -16.51 -25.16 5.08
N ALA A 383 -16.10 -25.73 3.95
CA ALA A 383 -14.96 -25.23 3.18
C ALA A 383 -15.21 -23.83 2.61
N ILE A 384 -16.36 -23.60 1.98
CA ILE A 384 -16.74 -22.29 1.46
C ILE A 384 -16.77 -21.27 2.60
N PHE A 385 -17.43 -21.60 3.73
CA PHE A 385 -17.45 -20.72 4.89
C PHE A 385 -16.04 -20.34 5.34
N ALA A 386 -15.15 -21.32 5.51
CA ALA A 386 -13.79 -21.08 6.01
C ALA A 386 -12.97 -20.19 5.07
N VAL A 387 -13.06 -20.44 3.75
CA VAL A 387 -12.37 -19.62 2.73
C VAL A 387 -12.93 -18.20 2.71
N GLU A 388 -14.26 -18.03 2.70
CA GLU A 388 -14.89 -16.72 2.68
C GLU A 388 -14.59 -15.90 3.93
N TYR A 389 -14.62 -16.53 5.11
CA TYR A 389 -14.24 -15.87 6.36
C TYR A 389 -12.76 -15.45 6.35
N ALA A 390 -11.87 -16.31 5.82
CA ALA A 390 -10.45 -15.98 5.70
C ALA A 390 -10.18 -14.84 4.70
N LEU A 391 -10.89 -14.80 3.57
CA LEU A 391 -10.86 -13.68 2.62
C LEU A 391 -11.38 -12.38 3.26
N PHE A 392 -12.47 -12.46 4.03
CA PHE A 392 -12.99 -11.33 4.78
C PHE A 392 -11.94 -10.75 5.74
N GLN A 393 -11.28 -11.61 6.53
CA GLN A 393 -10.20 -11.18 7.44
C GLN A 393 -9.02 -10.55 6.68
N LEU A 394 -8.69 -11.06 5.48
CA LEU A 394 -7.64 -10.48 4.64
C LEU A 394 -7.99 -9.06 4.19
N TRP A 395 -9.22 -8.81 3.73
CA TRP A 395 -9.69 -7.46 3.36
C TRP A 395 -9.66 -6.48 4.53
N LEU A 396 -10.10 -6.92 5.71
CA LEU A 396 -10.02 -6.10 6.92
C LEU A 396 -8.58 -5.71 7.25
N SER A 397 -7.62 -6.63 7.06
CA SER A 397 -6.21 -6.35 7.31
C SER A 397 -5.60 -5.31 6.36
N TRP A 398 -6.23 -5.06 5.21
CA TRP A 398 -5.87 -3.99 4.29
C TRP A 398 -6.67 -2.70 4.51
N GLY A 399 -7.53 -2.67 5.53
CA GLY A 399 -8.36 -1.51 5.89
C GLY A 399 -9.66 -1.38 5.08
N ILE A 400 -10.06 -2.40 4.32
CA ILE A 400 -11.34 -2.40 3.59
C ILE A 400 -12.42 -3.03 4.48
N THR A 401 -13.33 -2.20 4.98
CA THR A 401 -14.45 -2.61 5.84
C THR A 401 -15.78 -2.53 5.07
N PRO A 402 -16.64 -3.55 5.11
CA PRO A 402 -17.99 -3.45 4.54
C PRO A 402 -18.86 -2.49 5.36
N ASP A 403 -19.68 -1.70 4.67
CA ASP A 403 -20.80 -0.97 5.27
C ASP A 403 -22.05 -1.88 5.39
N GLY A 404 -22.11 -2.93 4.55
CA GLY A 404 -23.13 -3.96 4.61
C GLY A 404 -22.70 -5.28 3.96
N VAL A 405 -23.45 -6.33 4.22
CA VAL A 405 -23.18 -7.68 3.76
C VAL A 405 -24.44 -8.34 3.20
N MET A 406 -24.23 -9.23 2.23
CA MET A 406 -25.28 -10.05 1.65
C MET A 406 -24.66 -11.39 1.27
N GLY A 407 -25.40 -12.48 1.45
CA GLY A 407 -24.94 -13.81 1.08
C GLY A 407 -25.93 -14.56 0.23
N HIS A 408 -25.43 -15.40 -0.68
CA HIS A 408 -26.26 -16.27 -1.49
C HIS A 408 -26.37 -17.66 -0.84
N SER A 409 -27.56 -18.02 -0.35
CA SER A 409 -27.79 -19.32 0.31
C SER A 409 -26.79 -19.55 1.46
N ILE A 410 -25.76 -20.39 1.26
CA ILE A 410 -24.75 -20.68 2.27
C ILE A 410 -23.91 -19.45 2.65
N GLY A 411 -23.71 -18.52 1.71
CA GLY A 411 -22.96 -17.30 1.97
C GLY A 411 -23.62 -16.41 3.02
N GLU A 412 -24.94 -16.55 3.23
CA GLU A 412 -25.64 -15.77 4.25
C GLU A 412 -25.21 -16.16 5.68
N TYR A 413 -24.70 -17.37 5.88
CA TYR A 413 -24.14 -17.78 7.17
C TYR A 413 -22.85 -17.05 7.49
N VAL A 414 -21.99 -16.85 6.47
CA VAL A 414 -20.78 -16.05 6.61
C VAL A 414 -21.15 -14.58 6.81
N ALA A 415 -22.08 -14.05 6.00
CA ALA A 415 -22.58 -12.70 6.13
C ALA A 415 -23.14 -12.42 7.54
N ALA A 416 -23.95 -13.32 8.09
CA ALA A 416 -24.52 -13.19 9.43
C ALA A 416 -23.46 -13.31 10.54
N THR A 417 -22.46 -14.16 10.36
CA THR A 417 -21.30 -14.25 11.27
C THR A 417 -20.53 -12.93 11.29
N VAL A 418 -20.23 -12.39 10.11
CA VAL A 418 -19.53 -11.12 9.94
C VAL A 418 -20.35 -9.95 10.48
N ALA A 419 -21.67 -9.98 10.31
CA ALA A 419 -22.57 -9.00 10.88
C ALA A 419 -22.80 -9.18 12.40
N GLY A 420 -22.26 -10.23 13.02
CA GLY A 420 -22.33 -10.44 14.46
C GLY A 420 -23.65 -11.02 14.98
N VAL A 421 -24.45 -11.64 14.10
CA VAL A 421 -25.68 -12.37 14.49
C VAL A 421 -25.35 -13.53 15.43
N TRP A 422 -24.21 -14.19 15.20
CA TRP A 422 -23.64 -15.26 16.03
C TRP A 422 -22.12 -15.21 15.98
N SER A 423 -21.46 -15.97 16.87
CA SER A 423 -19.99 -16.09 16.87
C SER A 423 -19.48 -16.92 15.69
N LEU A 424 -18.17 -16.84 15.42
CA LEU A 424 -17.51 -17.68 14.41
C LEU A 424 -17.72 -19.17 14.71
N GLU A 425 -17.57 -19.55 15.98
CA GLU A 425 -17.71 -20.91 16.48
C GLU A 425 -19.14 -21.43 16.26
N GLU A 426 -20.14 -20.59 16.55
CA GLU A 426 -21.56 -20.91 16.33
C GLU A 426 -21.87 -21.04 14.83
N GLY A 427 -21.42 -20.08 14.00
CA GLY A 427 -21.62 -20.10 12.55
C GLY A 427 -21.01 -21.32 11.86
N LEU A 428 -19.80 -21.72 12.26
CA LEU A 428 -19.13 -22.92 11.75
C LEU A 428 -19.80 -24.22 12.22
N LYS A 429 -20.28 -24.27 13.46
CA LYS A 429 -21.08 -25.40 13.96
C LYS A 429 -22.39 -25.55 13.19
N LEU A 430 -23.06 -24.42 12.92
CA LEU A 430 -24.28 -24.37 12.10
C LEU A 430 -24.00 -24.91 10.71
N ILE A 431 -23.03 -24.37 9.98
CA ILE A 431 -22.79 -24.80 8.60
C ILE A 431 -22.34 -26.27 8.50
N ALA A 432 -21.53 -26.76 9.46
CA ALA A 432 -21.16 -28.17 9.50
C ALA A 432 -22.35 -29.09 9.78
N THR A 433 -23.27 -28.67 10.67
CA THR A 433 -24.47 -29.46 10.95
C THR A 433 -25.43 -29.44 9.76
N ARG A 434 -25.62 -28.29 9.13
CA ARG A 434 -26.42 -28.14 7.90
C ARG A 434 -25.91 -29.07 6.80
N ALA A 435 -24.59 -29.07 6.59
CA ALA A 435 -23.92 -29.91 5.62
C ALA A 435 -24.16 -31.41 5.89
N ARG A 436 -24.00 -31.86 7.13
CA ARG A 436 -24.27 -33.25 7.55
C ARG A 436 -25.73 -33.65 7.32
N LEU A 437 -26.67 -32.81 7.74
CA LEU A 437 -28.10 -33.07 7.58
C LEU A 437 -28.49 -33.17 6.11
N MET A 438 -28.04 -32.23 5.29
CA MET A 438 -28.31 -32.23 3.86
C MET A 438 -27.64 -33.40 3.14
N GLN A 439 -26.43 -33.79 3.56
CA GLN A 439 -25.73 -34.95 2.99
C GLN A 439 -26.47 -36.27 3.27
N GLY A 440 -27.18 -36.37 4.40
CA GLY A 440 -27.94 -37.56 4.80
C GLY A 440 -29.31 -37.70 4.13
N LEU A 441 -29.75 -36.72 3.33
CA LEU A 441 -31.00 -36.80 2.59
C LEU A 441 -30.88 -37.76 1.39
N PRO A 442 -32.00 -38.31 0.88
CA PRO A 442 -31.97 -39.13 -0.33
C PRO A 442 -31.48 -38.34 -1.56
N SER A 443 -30.59 -38.94 -2.34
CA SER A 443 -30.02 -38.37 -3.56
C SER A 443 -30.96 -38.46 -4.79
N ARG A 444 -32.21 -38.01 -4.63
CA ARG A 444 -33.24 -38.02 -5.71
C ARG A 444 -33.61 -36.62 -6.21
N GLY A 445 -32.85 -35.61 -5.77
CA GLY A 445 -33.13 -34.21 -6.06
C GLY A 445 -32.30 -33.67 -7.22
N ALA A 446 -32.86 -32.76 -7.99
CA ALA A 446 -32.15 -32.00 -9.02
C ALA A 446 -32.31 -30.48 -8.82
N MET A 447 -31.35 -29.72 -9.34
CA MET A 447 -31.43 -28.27 -9.47
C MET A 447 -31.05 -27.84 -10.88
N VAL A 448 -31.81 -26.90 -11.44
CA VAL A 448 -31.66 -26.44 -12.83
C VAL A 448 -31.81 -24.93 -12.87
N ALA A 449 -30.83 -24.24 -13.46
CA ALA A 449 -30.97 -22.85 -13.85
C ALA A 449 -31.81 -22.78 -15.14
N VAL A 450 -32.83 -21.94 -15.14
CA VAL A 450 -33.74 -21.69 -16.25
C VAL A 450 -33.53 -20.24 -16.69
N LEU A 451 -33.16 -20.04 -17.94
CA LEU A 451 -32.93 -18.70 -18.50
C LEU A 451 -34.26 -18.08 -18.97
N ALA A 452 -35.11 -17.74 -18.00
CA ALA A 452 -36.42 -17.14 -18.22
C ALA A 452 -36.82 -16.25 -17.04
N SER A 453 -37.91 -15.50 -17.21
CA SER A 453 -38.46 -14.67 -16.14
C SER A 453 -39.12 -15.50 -15.04
N LEU A 454 -39.19 -14.94 -13.82
CA LEU A 454 -39.88 -15.56 -12.68
C LEU A 454 -41.30 -16.03 -13.03
N THR A 455 -42.08 -15.18 -13.71
CA THR A 455 -43.46 -15.47 -14.09
C THR A 455 -43.57 -16.67 -15.04
N GLU A 456 -42.65 -16.80 -16.00
CA GLU A 456 -42.63 -17.93 -16.93
C GLU A 456 -42.29 -19.24 -16.22
N VAL A 457 -41.31 -19.20 -15.31
CA VAL A 457 -40.90 -20.36 -14.52
C VAL A 457 -42.00 -20.79 -13.55
N GLU A 458 -42.64 -19.84 -12.86
CA GLU A 458 -43.80 -20.12 -11.99
C GLU A 458 -44.92 -20.83 -12.76
N LYS A 459 -45.24 -20.36 -13.98
CA LYS A 459 -46.23 -21.00 -14.85
C LYS A 459 -45.81 -22.41 -15.27
N ALA A 460 -44.53 -22.63 -15.54
CA ALA A 460 -43.99 -23.92 -15.96
C ALA A 460 -44.00 -24.96 -14.82
N ILE A 461 -43.69 -24.55 -13.58
CA ILE A 461 -43.64 -25.47 -12.43
C ILE A 461 -44.99 -25.65 -11.72
N ALA A 462 -45.98 -24.80 -11.96
CA ALA A 462 -47.29 -24.86 -11.30
C ALA A 462 -47.95 -26.27 -11.30
N PRO A 463 -47.87 -27.08 -12.38
CA PRO A 463 -48.38 -28.46 -12.38
C PRO A 463 -47.64 -29.41 -11.41
N TYR A 464 -46.47 -29.03 -10.93
CA TYR A 464 -45.55 -29.82 -10.10
C TYR A 464 -45.29 -29.19 -8.72
N ALA A 465 -46.14 -28.24 -8.29
CA ALA A 465 -45.96 -27.45 -7.07
C ALA A 465 -45.67 -28.24 -5.75
N PRO A 466 -46.14 -29.49 -5.52
CA PRO A 466 -45.75 -30.24 -4.33
C PRO A 466 -44.34 -30.86 -4.41
N GLU A 467 -43.78 -31.00 -5.61
CA GLU A 467 -42.52 -31.73 -5.86
C GLU A 467 -41.36 -30.81 -6.24
N ILE A 468 -41.67 -29.63 -6.79
CA ILE A 468 -40.70 -28.65 -7.30
C ILE A 468 -40.99 -27.27 -6.73
N ALA A 469 -39.94 -26.58 -6.33
CA ALA A 469 -39.96 -25.19 -5.91
C ALA A 469 -38.97 -24.34 -6.72
N ILE A 470 -39.11 -23.03 -6.62
CA ILE A 470 -38.08 -22.09 -7.01
C ILE A 470 -37.07 -22.04 -5.86
N ALA A 471 -35.80 -22.30 -6.17
CA ALA A 471 -34.70 -22.27 -5.22
C ALA A 471 -33.97 -20.93 -5.19
N ALA A 472 -33.91 -20.21 -6.31
CA ALA A 472 -33.31 -18.89 -6.36
C ALA A 472 -33.90 -18.06 -7.51
N VAL A 473 -34.03 -16.75 -7.27
CA VAL A 473 -34.26 -15.73 -8.30
C VAL A 473 -33.00 -14.88 -8.32
N ASN A 474 -32.11 -15.15 -9.28
CA ASN A 474 -30.78 -14.55 -9.33
C ASN A 474 -30.79 -13.23 -10.09
N THR A 475 -31.37 -13.23 -11.29
CA THR A 475 -31.47 -12.06 -12.14
C THR A 475 -32.86 -12.04 -12.79
N PRO A 476 -33.26 -10.97 -13.48
CA PRO A 476 -34.56 -10.93 -14.16
C PRO A 476 -34.79 -12.06 -15.17
N GLN A 477 -33.72 -12.70 -15.67
CA GLN A 477 -33.76 -13.77 -16.67
C GLN A 477 -33.01 -15.04 -16.22
N ASN A 478 -32.76 -15.21 -14.91
CA ASN A 478 -32.07 -16.38 -14.38
C ASN A 478 -32.73 -16.83 -13.07
N VAL A 479 -33.50 -17.91 -13.16
CA VAL A 479 -34.24 -18.50 -12.05
C VAL A 479 -33.82 -19.95 -11.89
N VAL A 480 -33.61 -20.41 -10.66
CA VAL A 480 -33.23 -21.78 -10.36
C VAL A 480 -34.44 -22.53 -9.81
N ILE A 481 -34.78 -23.66 -10.42
CA ILE A 481 -35.78 -24.60 -9.91
C ILE A 481 -35.09 -25.75 -9.18
N SER A 482 -35.76 -26.31 -8.17
CA SER A 482 -35.27 -27.44 -7.40
C SER A 482 -36.40 -28.34 -6.91
N GLY A 483 -36.18 -29.66 -6.97
CA GLY A 483 -37.19 -30.63 -6.55
C GLY A 483 -36.79 -32.07 -6.88
N ASP A 484 -37.78 -32.96 -6.89
CA ASP A 484 -37.60 -34.35 -7.35
C ASP A 484 -37.09 -34.37 -8.80
N GLU A 485 -36.09 -35.20 -9.04
CA GLU A 485 -35.42 -35.31 -10.34
C GLU A 485 -36.37 -35.63 -11.49
N THR A 486 -37.37 -36.49 -11.26
CA THR A 486 -38.34 -36.88 -12.29
C THR A 486 -39.26 -35.72 -12.65
N GLY A 487 -39.70 -34.95 -11.64
CA GLY A 487 -40.49 -33.76 -11.84
C GLY A 487 -39.70 -32.69 -12.60
N VAL A 488 -38.47 -32.42 -12.16
CA VAL A 488 -37.57 -31.43 -12.78
C VAL A 488 -37.31 -31.78 -14.25
N GLU A 489 -37.07 -33.04 -14.58
CA GLU A 489 -36.84 -33.47 -15.96
C GLU A 489 -38.05 -33.23 -16.88
N LYS A 490 -39.28 -33.40 -16.38
CA LYS A 490 -40.50 -33.06 -17.14
C LYS A 490 -40.60 -31.57 -17.42
N VAL A 491 -40.25 -30.73 -16.45
CA VAL A 491 -40.20 -29.27 -16.62
C VAL A 491 -39.14 -28.88 -17.64
N ILE A 492 -37.95 -29.49 -17.60
CA ILE A 492 -36.89 -29.27 -18.62
C ILE A 492 -37.40 -29.59 -20.02
N GLN A 493 -38.07 -30.73 -20.20
CA GLN A 493 -38.62 -31.13 -21.51
C GLN A 493 -39.66 -30.12 -22.01
N GLN A 494 -40.56 -29.68 -21.13
CA GLN A 494 -41.56 -28.67 -21.47
C GLN A 494 -40.92 -27.33 -21.88
N LEU A 495 -39.94 -26.85 -21.11
CA LEU A 495 -39.25 -25.59 -21.40
C LEU A 495 -38.42 -25.67 -22.69
N THR A 496 -37.78 -26.82 -22.94
CA THR A 496 -37.04 -27.09 -24.19
C THR A 496 -37.98 -27.00 -25.41
N LEU A 497 -39.20 -27.54 -25.32
CA LEU A 497 -40.20 -27.43 -26.38
C LEU A 497 -40.66 -25.98 -26.63
N GLN A 498 -40.52 -25.12 -25.64
CA GLN A 498 -40.80 -23.68 -25.73
C GLN A 498 -39.58 -22.85 -26.18
N GLY A 499 -38.43 -23.50 -26.42
CA GLY A 499 -37.19 -22.84 -26.80
C GLY A 499 -36.46 -22.13 -25.65
N ILE A 500 -36.83 -22.42 -24.40
CA ILE A 500 -36.20 -21.83 -23.22
C ILE A 500 -34.95 -22.65 -22.84
N GLU A 501 -33.82 -21.96 -22.69
CA GLU A 501 -32.55 -22.59 -22.31
C GLU A 501 -32.56 -22.97 -20.83
N THR A 502 -32.05 -24.18 -20.53
CA THR A 502 -31.90 -24.68 -19.17
C THR A 502 -30.51 -25.27 -18.97
N ARG A 503 -29.97 -25.13 -17.75
CA ARG A 503 -28.65 -25.63 -17.37
C ARG A 503 -28.74 -26.37 -16.04
N ARG A 504 -28.46 -27.67 -16.07
CA ARG A 504 -28.41 -28.50 -14.88
C ARG A 504 -27.22 -28.10 -13.99
N LEU A 505 -27.47 -27.94 -12.69
CA LEU A 505 -26.45 -27.59 -11.71
C LEU A 505 -25.78 -28.85 -11.18
N LYS A 506 -24.45 -28.78 -10.99
CA LYS A 506 -23.67 -29.87 -10.39
C LYS A 506 -23.81 -29.80 -8.87
N VAL A 507 -24.89 -30.37 -8.35
CA VAL A 507 -25.20 -30.45 -6.92
C VAL A 507 -25.64 -31.85 -6.56
N SER A 508 -25.46 -32.25 -5.29
CA SER A 508 -25.84 -33.58 -4.81
C SER A 508 -27.32 -33.70 -4.43
N HIS A 509 -27.97 -32.59 -4.09
CA HIS A 509 -29.33 -32.55 -3.56
C HIS A 509 -30.13 -31.35 -4.09
N ALA A 510 -31.45 -31.41 -3.91
CA ALA A 510 -32.39 -30.36 -4.29
C ALA A 510 -32.57 -29.32 -3.16
N PHE A 511 -31.63 -28.39 -3.01
CA PHE A 511 -31.68 -27.34 -1.99
C PHE A 511 -32.83 -26.36 -2.23
N HIS A 512 -33.37 -25.76 -1.15
CA HIS A 512 -34.49 -24.79 -1.21
C HIS A 512 -35.75 -25.38 -1.86
N SER A 513 -36.06 -26.64 -1.55
CA SER A 513 -37.18 -27.40 -2.10
C SER A 513 -37.91 -28.20 -1.02
N PRO A 514 -39.10 -28.77 -1.32
CA PRO A 514 -39.83 -29.67 -0.41
C PRO A 514 -39.00 -30.87 0.08
N LEU A 515 -37.91 -31.21 -0.60
CA LEU A 515 -37.01 -32.30 -0.19
C LEU A 515 -36.13 -31.93 1.01
N MET A 516 -36.12 -30.67 1.45
CA MET A 516 -35.41 -30.23 2.66
C MET A 516 -36.24 -30.40 3.95
N GLU A 517 -37.56 -30.57 3.85
CA GLU A 517 -38.47 -30.71 5.00
C GLU A 517 -38.03 -31.70 6.07
N PRO A 518 -37.49 -32.90 5.74
CA PRO A 518 -37.12 -33.88 6.75
C PRO A 518 -36.04 -33.39 7.74
N ILE A 519 -35.21 -32.42 7.36
CA ILE A 519 -34.13 -31.90 8.21
C ILE A 519 -34.48 -30.61 8.95
N LEU A 520 -35.59 -29.95 8.60
CA LEU A 520 -35.90 -28.60 9.10
C LEU A 520 -36.11 -28.54 10.61
N GLU A 521 -36.69 -29.58 11.20
CA GLU A 521 -36.97 -29.60 12.64
C GLU A 521 -35.69 -29.75 13.47
N GLU A 522 -34.82 -30.71 13.10
CA GLU A 522 -33.51 -30.89 13.75
C GLU A 522 -32.63 -29.64 13.56
N TRP A 523 -32.68 -29.05 12.37
CA TRP A 523 -31.99 -27.82 12.05
C TRP A 523 -32.44 -26.65 12.93
N GLU A 524 -33.74 -26.39 12.99
CA GLU A 524 -34.29 -25.28 13.78
C GLU A 524 -34.06 -25.47 15.28
N ALA A 525 -34.16 -26.71 15.77
CA ALA A 525 -33.87 -27.04 17.17
C ALA A 525 -32.43 -26.67 17.54
N LEU A 526 -31.44 -26.93 16.67
CA LEU A 526 -30.06 -26.48 16.87
C LEU A 526 -29.97 -24.96 16.90
N VAL A 527 -30.59 -24.26 15.95
CA VAL A 527 -30.53 -22.78 15.88
C VAL A 527 -31.05 -22.14 17.17
N ARG A 528 -32.11 -22.71 17.78
CA ARG A 528 -32.68 -22.24 19.05
C ARG A 528 -31.71 -22.33 20.24
N THR A 529 -30.63 -23.10 20.13
CA THR A 529 -29.62 -23.20 21.20
C THR A 529 -28.65 -22.03 21.22
N PHE A 530 -28.63 -21.18 20.18
CA PHE A 530 -27.71 -20.05 20.08
C PHE A 530 -28.33 -18.74 20.55
N GLY A 531 -27.50 -17.87 21.12
CA GLY A 531 -27.88 -16.53 21.55
C GLY A 531 -27.88 -15.53 20.39
N LEU A 532 -28.78 -15.70 19.42
CA LEU A 532 -28.85 -14.89 18.20
C LEU A 532 -29.00 -13.40 18.51
N LYS A 533 -28.20 -12.56 17.83
CA LYS A 533 -28.16 -11.11 18.01
C LYS A 533 -28.61 -10.38 16.74
N ALA A 534 -29.06 -9.14 16.92
CA ALA A 534 -29.28 -8.24 15.79
C ALA A 534 -27.93 -7.92 15.11
N PRO A 535 -27.91 -7.75 13.78
CA PRO A 535 -26.68 -7.46 13.05
C PRO A 535 -26.11 -6.08 13.42
N GLN A 536 -24.79 -5.97 13.44
CA GLN A 536 -24.03 -4.75 13.80
C GLN A 536 -23.69 -3.87 12.59
N ILE A 537 -23.81 -4.44 11.39
CA ILE A 537 -23.73 -3.76 10.09
C ILE A 537 -24.94 -4.18 9.26
N ASP A 538 -25.23 -3.47 8.17
CA ASP A 538 -26.37 -3.81 7.32
C ASP A 538 -26.26 -5.26 6.83
N LEU A 539 -27.33 -6.04 7.00
CA LEU A 539 -27.45 -7.40 6.48
C LEU A 539 -28.66 -7.47 5.56
N ILE A 540 -28.43 -7.78 4.29
CA ILE A 540 -29.49 -8.01 3.31
C ILE A 540 -29.86 -9.49 3.32
N SER A 541 -31.11 -9.77 3.65
CA SER A 541 -31.65 -11.11 3.78
C SER A 541 -31.70 -11.82 2.43
N SER A 542 -31.20 -13.05 2.38
CA SER A 542 -31.32 -13.87 1.17
C SER A 542 -32.75 -14.35 0.94
N VAL A 543 -33.63 -14.33 1.95
CA VAL A 543 -35.01 -14.82 1.87
C VAL A 543 -35.96 -13.73 1.38
N SER A 544 -35.90 -12.55 1.99
CA SER A 544 -36.79 -11.44 1.62
C SER A 544 -36.21 -10.57 0.50
N GLY A 545 -34.88 -10.49 0.41
CA GLY A 545 -34.18 -9.50 -0.40
C GLY A 545 -34.13 -8.12 0.26
N GLU A 546 -34.55 -7.98 1.52
CA GLU A 546 -34.62 -6.71 2.23
C GLU A 546 -33.58 -6.61 3.35
N LEU A 547 -33.34 -5.39 3.83
CA LEU A 547 -32.55 -5.15 5.03
C LEU A 547 -33.27 -5.76 6.24
N VAL A 548 -32.55 -6.59 7.01
CA VAL A 548 -33.10 -7.27 8.19
C VAL A 548 -32.45 -6.79 9.48
N ILE A 549 -33.24 -6.81 10.57
CA ILE A 549 -32.79 -6.37 11.89
C ILE A 549 -33.11 -7.47 12.91
N SER A 550 -34.38 -7.62 13.27
CA SER A 550 -34.80 -8.52 14.34
C SER A 550 -35.19 -9.91 13.83
N GLU A 551 -35.52 -10.03 12.55
CA GLU A 551 -35.98 -11.25 11.91
C GLU A 551 -34.92 -12.36 12.02
N VAL A 552 -33.65 -12.03 11.80
CA VAL A 552 -32.51 -12.96 11.87
C VAL A 552 -32.22 -13.46 13.28
N THR A 553 -32.82 -12.86 14.32
CA THR A 553 -32.73 -13.33 15.71
C THR A 553 -33.69 -14.48 16.01
N GLN A 554 -34.55 -14.85 15.06
CA GLN A 554 -35.54 -15.90 15.22
C GLN A 554 -35.08 -17.18 14.51
N ALA A 555 -35.11 -18.32 15.19
CA ALA A 555 -34.75 -19.60 14.59
C ALA A 555 -35.63 -19.96 13.37
N SER A 556 -36.87 -19.50 13.35
CA SER A 556 -37.80 -19.68 12.23
C SER A 556 -37.36 -18.95 10.96
N TYR A 557 -36.56 -17.88 11.06
CA TYR A 557 -35.92 -17.25 9.90
C TYR A 557 -34.95 -18.22 9.23
N TRP A 558 -34.07 -18.84 10.01
CA TRP A 558 -33.08 -19.80 9.52
C TRP A 558 -33.68 -21.12 9.04
N ARG A 559 -34.87 -21.49 9.54
CA ARG A 559 -35.70 -22.56 8.95
C ARG A 559 -36.15 -22.18 7.54
N LYS A 560 -36.73 -20.97 7.37
CA LYS A 560 -37.14 -20.45 6.06
C LYS A 560 -35.96 -20.33 5.11
N GLN A 561 -34.80 -19.91 5.61
CA GLN A 561 -33.58 -19.76 4.83
C GLN A 561 -33.11 -21.04 4.13
N VAL A 562 -33.36 -22.21 4.73
CA VAL A 562 -33.06 -23.52 4.13
C VAL A 562 -34.07 -23.92 3.05
N ARG A 563 -35.30 -23.40 3.13
CA ARG A 563 -36.45 -23.91 2.39
C ARG A 563 -36.97 -22.99 1.28
N GLU A 564 -36.95 -21.69 1.53
CA GLU A 564 -37.53 -20.65 0.68
C GLU A 564 -36.54 -20.20 -0.41
N PRO A 565 -37.01 -19.65 -1.54
CA PRO A 565 -36.15 -19.17 -2.62
C PRO A 565 -35.18 -18.07 -2.16
N VAL A 566 -33.94 -18.15 -2.64
CA VAL A 566 -32.96 -17.07 -2.52
C VAL A 566 -33.33 -15.90 -3.44
N ARG A 567 -33.60 -14.73 -2.87
CA ARG A 567 -34.00 -13.49 -3.56
C ARG A 567 -32.83 -12.56 -3.82
N PHE A 568 -31.84 -13.05 -4.58
CA PHE A 568 -30.64 -12.28 -4.92
C PHE A 568 -30.99 -11.06 -5.79
N ASP A 569 -31.95 -11.22 -6.71
CA ASP A 569 -32.51 -10.15 -7.55
C ASP A 569 -32.97 -8.93 -6.72
N ARG A 570 -33.79 -9.19 -5.68
CA ARG A 570 -34.31 -8.17 -4.78
C ARG A 570 -33.22 -7.63 -3.87
N GLY A 571 -32.38 -8.48 -3.30
CA GLY A 571 -31.30 -8.04 -2.43
C GLY A 571 -30.37 -7.04 -3.12
N MET A 572 -30.00 -7.31 -4.39
CA MET A 572 -29.21 -6.37 -5.18
C MET A 572 -29.96 -5.07 -5.46
N LYS A 573 -31.26 -5.13 -5.77
CA LYS A 573 -32.10 -3.93 -5.90
C LYS A 573 -32.09 -3.09 -4.63
N THR A 574 -32.31 -3.70 -3.47
CA THR A 574 -32.27 -3.03 -2.17
C THR A 574 -30.88 -2.41 -1.92
N CYS A 575 -29.79 -3.09 -2.29
CA CYS A 575 -28.44 -2.51 -2.19
C CYS A 575 -28.30 -1.20 -3.01
N PHE A 576 -28.81 -1.17 -4.24
CA PHE A 576 -28.77 0.05 -5.05
C PHE A 576 -29.63 1.16 -4.45
N GLU A 577 -30.82 0.84 -3.94
CA GLU A 577 -31.71 1.79 -3.27
C GLU A 577 -31.10 2.36 -1.97
N GLN A 578 -30.27 1.57 -1.26
CA GLN A 578 -29.53 2.02 -0.07
C GLN A 578 -28.23 2.79 -0.38
N GLY A 579 -27.93 3.00 -1.66
CA GLY A 579 -26.80 3.79 -2.13
C GLY A 579 -25.45 3.07 -2.09
N TYR A 580 -25.42 1.74 -2.07
CA TYR A 580 -24.18 0.98 -2.24
C TYR A 580 -23.61 1.16 -3.66
N GLN A 581 -22.30 1.40 -3.75
CA GLN A 581 -21.63 1.68 -5.02
C GLN A 581 -20.46 0.73 -5.29
N GLY A 582 -19.79 0.25 -4.22
CA GLY A 582 -18.74 -0.75 -4.30
C GLY A 582 -19.27 -2.10 -3.84
N PHE A 583 -18.98 -3.16 -4.61
CA PHE A 583 -19.40 -4.52 -4.33
C PHE A 583 -18.18 -5.43 -4.40
N VAL A 584 -17.86 -6.11 -3.30
CA VAL A 584 -16.74 -7.04 -3.20
C VAL A 584 -17.29 -8.44 -3.02
N GLU A 585 -17.13 -9.30 -4.02
CA GLU A 585 -17.45 -10.71 -3.91
C GLU A 585 -16.35 -11.44 -3.14
N VAL A 586 -16.72 -11.85 -1.93
CA VAL A 586 -15.94 -12.66 -1.01
C VAL A 586 -16.32 -14.11 -1.22
N GLY A 587 -15.61 -14.76 -2.14
CA GLY A 587 -15.89 -16.12 -2.58
C GLY A 587 -14.71 -16.71 -3.34
N ALA A 588 -14.75 -18.03 -3.55
CA ALA A 588 -13.73 -18.75 -4.28
C ALA A 588 -13.77 -18.49 -5.81
N HIS A 589 -14.94 -18.15 -6.35
CA HIS A 589 -15.14 -17.94 -7.78
C HIS A 589 -16.15 -16.80 -8.02
N PRO A 590 -15.98 -15.94 -9.04
CA PRO A 590 -16.78 -14.73 -9.22
C PRO A 590 -18.16 -15.01 -9.86
N VAL A 591 -19.05 -15.69 -9.15
CA VAL A 591 -20.39 -16.03 -9.63
C VAL A 591 -21.36 -14.87 -9.38
N LEU A 592 -21.31 -14.26 -8.18
CA LEU A 592 -22.22 -13.19 -7.77
C LEU A 592 -21.93 -11.89 -8.50
N SER A 593 -20.67 -11.58 -8.80
CA SER A 593 -20.27 -10.37 -9.52
C SER A 593 -20.87 -10.31 -10.91
N SER A 594 -20.97 -11.46 -11.60
CA SER A 594 -21.62 -11.55 -12.90
C SER A 594 -23.13 -11.25 -12.79
N MET A 595 -23.81 -11.88 -11.83
CA MET A 595 -25.25 -11.69 -11.60
C MET A 595 -25.57 -10.27 -11.13
N ALA A 596 -24.77 -9.70 -10.22
CA ALA A 596 -24.90 -8.32 -9.76
C ALA A 596 -24.77 -7.31 -10.91
N ARG A 597 -23.88 -7.59 -11.88
CA ARG A 597 -23.73 -6.76 -13.08
C ARG A 597 -24.98 -6.81 -13.95
N GLU A 598 -25.54 -7.99 -14.18
CA GLU A 598 -26.77 -8.14 -14.95
C GLU A 598 -27.95 -7.40 -14.28
N VAL A 599 -28.11 -7.54 -12.97
CA VAL A 599 -29.13 -6.79 -12.21
C VAL A 599 -28.90 -5.28 -12.30
N SER A 600 -27.63 -4.83 -12.23
CA SER A 600 -27.30 -3.39 -12.37
C SER A 600 -27.72 -2.82 -13.73
N TRP A 601 -27.53 -3.59 -14.81
CA TRP A 601 -27.96 -3.19 -16.16
C TRP A 601 -29.48 -3.09 -16.26
N ALA A 602 -30.20 -4.06 -15.71
CA ALA A 602 -31.66 -4.06 -15.71
C ALA A 602 -32.25 -2.87 -14.93
N LEU A 603 -31.55 -2.39 -13.91
CA LEU A 603 -31.97 -1.25 -13.08
C LEU A 603 -31.39 0.09 -13.52
N THR A 604 -30.54 0.13 -14.55
CA THR A 604 -29.78 1.34 -14.96
C THR A 604 -28.90 1.91 -13.82
N ALA A 605 -28.43 1.04 -12.92
CA ALA A 605 -27.62 1.41 -11.77
C ALA A 605 -26.12 1.33 -12.08
N THR A 606 -25.32 2.16 -11.41
CA THR A 606 -23.85 2.09 -11.49
C THR A 606 -23.31 1.19 -10.38
N ALA A 607 -22.56 0.15 -10.73
CA ALA A 607 -21.94 -0.79 -9.78
C ALA A 607 -20.44 -0.94 -10.06
N ARG A 608 -19.59 -0.70 -9.05
CA ARG A 608 -18.16 -1.03 -9.08
C ARG A 608 -17.96 -2.39 -8.44
N LEU A 609 -17.65 -3.41 -9.25
CA LEU A 609 -17.58 -4.81 -8.85
C LEU A 609 -16.13 -5.29 -8.78
N ALA A 610 -15.77 -5.95 -7.69
CA ALA A 610 -14.50 -6.65 -7.50
C ALA A 610 -14.76 -8.05 -6.93
N SER A 611 -13.90 -9.00 -7.23
CA SER A 611 -13.99 -10.39 -6.74
C SER A 611 -12.65 -10.85 -6.18
N CYS A 612 -12.67 -11.59 -5.06
CA CYS A 612 -11.45 -11.99 -4.36
C CYS A 612 -10.59 -12.99 -5.12
N LEU A 613 -11.23 -14.03 -5.64
CA LEU A 613 -10.59 -15.11 -6.37
C LEU A 613 -11.33 -15.23 -7.69
N SER A 614 -10.63 -15.00 -8.78
CA SER A 614 -11.02 -15.53 -10.08
C SER A 614 -10.33 -16.87 -10.22
N GLY A 615 -11.09 -17.95 -10.40
CA GLY A 615 -10.50 -19.18 -10.90
C GLY A 615 -9.87 -18.86 -12.26
N CYS A 616 -8.58 -18.55 -12.29
CA CYS A 616 -7.82 -18.62 -13.52
C CYS A 616 -7.79 -20.10 -13.88
N LEU A 617 -8.67 -20.48 -14.81
CA LEU A 617 -8.17 -21.23 -15.95
C LEU A 617 -7.13 -20.32 -16.61
N LEU A 618 -5.87 -20.51 -16.21
CA LEU A 618 -4.75 -20.30 -17.12
C LEU A 618 -4.93 -21.20 -18.33
#